data_AF-X0LL17-F1
#
_entry.id   AF-X0LL17-F1
#
_cell.length_a   1.000
_cell.length_b   1.000
_cell.length_c   1.000
_cell.angle_alpha   90.00
_cell.angle_beta   90.00
_cell.angle_gamma   90.00
#
_symmetry.space_group_name_H-M   'P 1'
#
loop_
_entity.id
_entity.type
_entity.pdbx_description
1 polymer ?
#
loop_
_entity_poly.entity_id
_entity_poly.type
_entity_poly.pdbx_seq_one_letter_code
_entity_poly.pdbx_strand_id
1 'polypeptide(L)'
;MISAWKSIYTADPEDPQRDSDEHIKYQKILTDTHREYQLLFEAQQQMRENGAFVSTIASAMARMPHTDRLEITDGEDATFKKDAYLVDRDYRISLRAVMLRPHTWSDASDLYPDPDFEPPIEFLHRLPVEIHRAGATLREMKLRCSAPCSYANLSMSPSERGSLVESLRTLQTLNIEAAKEAMTGWFFDHQEDAMDLVSDFLSALLEPSGLENLTINSFNLRSLNELLAGAHNKCLKRLYLVGARLKAGKLGQYLTRVQGPCDVVLEHVEILGGRWADEADELRGLSRASTTVVQPFGDEFRRGRSTNVCSAEEERMLNNYLQRANSVNPLRNRNI
;
A
#
# COMPACT_ATOMS: atom_id res chain seq x y z
N MET A 1 20.22 -12.26 -9.49
CA MET A 1 21.48 -12.22 -8.69
C MET A 1 22.13 -13.60 -8.57
N ILE A 2 21.41 -14.68 -8.22
CA ILE A 2 21.96 -16.04 -8.06
C ILE A 2 22.68 -16.59 -9.31
N SER A 3 22.31 -16.20 -10.54
CA SER A 3 23.02 -16.60 -11.77
C SER A 3 24.41 -15.96 -11.91
N ALA A 4 24.58 -14.70 -11.48
CA ALA A 4 25.88 -14.04 -11.39
C ALA A 4 26.74 -14.66 -10.27
N TRP A 5 26.11 -15.09 -9.17
CA TRP A 5 26.77 -15.87 -8.11
C TRP A 5 27.17 -17.27 -8.57
N LYS A 6 26.34 -17.95 -9.37
CA LYS A 6 26.70 -19.25 -9.95
C LYS A 6 27.94 -19.12 -10.83
N SER A 7 28.06 -18.07 -11.65
CA SER A 7 29.27 -17.79 -12.43
C SER A 7 30.56 -17.67 -11.60
N ILE A 8 30.51 -17.14 -10.37
CA ILE A 8 31.68 -17.10 -9.46
C ILE A 8 32.10 -18.52 -9.02
N TYR A 9 31.13 -19.43 -8.88
CA TYR A 9 31.38 -20.82 -8.49
C TYR A 9 31.52 -21.78 -9.68
N THR A 10 31.07 -21.41 -10.87
CA THR A 10 31.04 -22.23 -12.09
C THR A 10 32.00 -21.74 -13.18
N ALA A 11 32.84 -20.75 -12.91
CA ALA A 11 33.91 -20.38 -13.83
C ALA A 11 34.87 -21.57 -14.01
N ASP A 12 35.33 -21.76 -15.24
CA ASP A 12 36.31 -22.79 -15.63
C ASP A 12 37.47 -22.82 -14.61
N PRO A 13 37.79 -23.96 -14.00
CA PRO A 13 38.94 -24.08 -13.11
C PRO A 13 40.28 -23.70 -13.76
N GLU A 14 40.34 -23.58 -15.09
CA GLU A 14 41.52 -23.13 -15.83
C GLU A 14 41.48 -21.65 -16.27
N ASP A 15 40.49 -20.84 -15.83
CA ASP A 15 40.46 -19.41 -16.16
C ASP A 15 41.59 -18.64 -15.46
N PRO A 16 42.59 -18.09 -16.20
CA PRO A 16 43.73 -17.38 -15.62
C PRO A 16 43.33 -16.06 -14.92
N GLN A 17 42.11 -15.56 -15.10
CA GLN A 17 41.60 -14.37 -14.41
C GLN A 17 40.92 -14.69 -13.06
N ARG A 18 40.56 -15.96 -12.82
CA ARG A 18 39.92 -16.45 -11.60
C ARG A 18 40.74 -16.20 -10.33
N ASP A 19 42.06 -16.32 -10.46
CA ASP A 19 43.02 -16.12 -9.36
C ASP A 19 43.71 -14.74 -9.42
N SER A 20 43.16 -13.78 -10.18
CA SER A 20 43.67 -12.41 -10.13
C SER A 20 43.45 -11.79 -8.73
N ASP A 21 44.41 -10.99 -8.27
CA ASP A 21 44.32 -10.29 -6.97
C ASP A 21 43.04 -9.46 -6.85
N GLU A 22 42.57 -8.91 -7.97
CA GLU A 22 41.30 -8.19 -8.02
C GLU A 22 40.11 -9.12 -7.80
N HIS A 23 40.06 -10.27 -8.48
CA HIS A 23 38.96 -11.25 -8.33
C HIS A 23 38.86 -11.77 -6.89
N ILE A 24 39.99 -12.13 -6.27
CA ILE A 24 40.07 -12.57 -4.87
C ILE A 24 39.54 -11.46 -3.94
N LYS A 25 39.90 -10.20 -4.21
CA LYS A 25 39.45 -9.05 -3.42
C LYS A 25 37.94 -8.83 -3.55
N TYR A 26 37.38 -8.93 -4.76
CA TYR A 26 35.93 -8.82 -4.98
C TYR A 26 35.18 -9.94 -4.28
N GLN A 27 35.63 -11.19 -4.43
CA GLN A 27 35.03 -12.34 -3.78
C GLN A 27 35.00 -12.16 -2.26
N LYS A 28 36.10 -11.70 -1.67
CA LYS A 28 36.17 -11.41 -0.23
C LYS A 28 35.14 -10.37 0.21
N ILE A 29 35.00 -9.27 -0.52
CA ILE A 29 33.99 -8.22 -0.20
C ILE A 29 32.58 -8.80 -0.24
N LEU A 30 32.27 -9.59 -1.27
CA LEU A 30 30.97 -10.23 -1.42
C LEU A 30 30.69 -11.20 -0.25
N THR A 31 31.66 -12.05 0.11
CA THR A 31 31.52 -13.02 1.21
C THR A 31 31.40 -12.34 2.57
N ASP A 32 32.27 -11.35 2.86
CA ASP A 32 32.24 -10.62 4.13
C ASP A 32 30.92 -9.85 4.29
N THR A 33 30.45 -9.21 3.21
CA THR A 33 29.17 -8.48 3.23
C THR A 33 27.98 -9.41 3.38
N HIS A 34 27.99 -10.57 2.71
CA HIS A 34 26.93 -11.57 2.87
C HIS A 34 26.87 -12.10 4.31
N ARG A 35 28.01 -12.37 4.93
CA ARG A 35 28.06 -12.76 6.35
C ARG A 35 27.49 -11.68 7.25
N GLU A 36 27.78 -10.42 6.98
CA GLU A 36 27.19 -9.30 7.71
C GLU A 36 25.67 -9.23 7.52
N TYR A 37 25.18 -9.39 6.29
CA TYR A 37 23.75 -9.47 6.01
C TYR A 37 23.08 -10.56 6.85
N GLN A 38 23.66 -11.77 6.90
CA GLN A 38 23.13 -12.89 7.68
C GLN A 38 23.03 -12.55 9.17
N LEU A 39 24.09 -11.95 9.75
CA LEU A 39 24.09 -11.54 11.16
C LEU A 39 23.03 -10.48 11.46
N LEU A 40 22.86 -9.49 10.57
CA LEU A 40 21.84 -8.45 10.72
C LEU A 40 20.43 -9.03 10.61
N PHE A 41 20.22 -9.95 9.66
CA PHE A 41 18.96 -10.64 9.47
C PHE A 41 18.59 -11.50 10.69
N GLU A 42 19.54 -12.29 11.22
CA GLU A 42 19.34 -13.07 12.44
C GLU A 42 18.97 -12.17 13.63
N ALA A 43 19.64 -11.03 13.81
CA ALA A 43 19.32 -10.08 14.85
C ALA A 43 17.90 -9.48 14.68
N GLN A 44 17.49 -9.18 13.44
CA GLN A 44 16.13 -8.71 13.15
C GLN A 44 15.09 -9.76 13.49
N GLN A 45 15.32 -11.02 13.15
CA GLN A 45 14.40 -12.12 13.47
C GLN A 45 14.30 -12.33 14.98
N GLN A 46 15.42 -12.29 15.70
CA GLN A 46 15.42 -12.39 17.15
C GLN A 46 14.60 -11.25 17.80
N MET A 47 14.71 -10.02 17.29
CA MET A 47 13.93 -8.86 17.76
C MET A 47 12.42 -8.97 17.43
N ARG A 48 12.07 -9.65 16.34
CA ARG A 48 10.67 -9.96 15.98
C ARG A 48 10.10 -11.00 16.93
N GLU A 49 10.80 -12.12 17.12
CA GLU A 49 10.36 -13.26 17.93
C GLU A 49 10.17 -12.90 19.40
N ASN A 50 11.11 -12.14 19.98
CA ASN A 50 11.04 -11.75 21.39
C ASN A 50 10.11 -10.55 21.67
N GLY A 51 9.49 -9.97 20.64
CA GLY A 51 8.61 -8.80 20.76
C GLY A 51 9.29 -7.49 21.16
N ALA A 52 10.63 -7.46 21.23
CA ALA A 52 11.40 -6.27 21.60
C ALA A 52 11.21 -5.15 20.58
N PHE A 53 11.05 -5.49 19.30
CA PHE A 53 10.85 -4.49 18.25
C PHE A 53 9.60 -3.62 18.51
N VAL A 54 8.44 -4.26 18.64
CA VAL A 54 7.14 -3.56 18.81
C VAL A 54 7.10 -2.80 20.13
N SER A 55 7.54 -3.42 21.23
CA SER A 55 7.55 -2.81 22.57
C SER A 55 8.49 -1.60 22.67
N THR A 56 9.65 -1.65 21.98
CA THR A 56 10.60 -0.53 21.94
C THR A 56 10.01 0.67 21.20
N ILE A 57 9.36 0.46 20.05
CA ILE A 57 8.70 1.54 19.30
C ILE A 57 7.57 2.16 20.12
N ALA A 58 6.71 1.33 20.70
CA ALA A 58 5.60 1.80 21.53
C ALA A 58 6.09 2.63 22.73
N SER A 59 7.11 2.14 23.44
CA SER A 59 7.73 2.84 24.57
C SER A 59 8.39 4.15 24.16
N ALA A 60 9.03 4.19 22.98
CA ALA A 60 9.61 5.41 22.44
C ALA A 60 8.52 6.45 22.12
N MET A 61 7.44 6.04 21.45
CA MET A 61 6.31 6.93 21.14
C MET A 61 5.63 7.46 22.40
N ALA A 62 5.43 6.63 23.43
CA ALA A 62 4.87 7.07 24.72
C ALA A 62 5.70 8.17 25.41
N ARG A 63 7.02 8.20 25.15
CA ARG A 63 7.92 9.24 25.66
C ARG A 63 7.97 10.49 24.79
N MET A 64 7.30 10.49 23.64
CA MET A 64 7.28 11.59 22.67
C MET A 64 5.85 12.15 22.55
N PRO A 65 5.46 13.13 23.39
CA PRO A 65 4.06 13.56 23.53
C PRO A 65 3.45 14.22 22.27
N HIS A 66 4.26 14.54 21.26
CA HIS A 66 3.83 15.12 19.99
C HIS A 66 3.92 14.13 18.81
N THR A 67 4.30 12.87 19.06
CA THR A 67 4.37 11.84 18.03
C THR A 67 3.05 11.09 17.99
N ASP A 68 2.17 11.49 17.08
CA ASP A 68 0.84 10.90 16.87
C ASP A 68 0.64 10.31 15.46
N ARG A 69 1.71 10.27 14.66
CA ARG A 69 1.75 9.69 13.33
C ARG A 69 2.56 8.39 13.31
N LEU A 70 1.98 7.35 12.72
CA LEU A 70 2.65 6.09 12.43
C LEU A 70 2.70 5.86 10.91
N GLU A 71 3.89 5.70 10.35
CA GLU A 71 4.08 5.26 8.96
C GLU A 71 4.81 3.91 8.97
N ILE A 72 4.19 2.90 8.35
CA ILE A 72 4.77 1.57 8.15
C ILE A 72 5.02 1.40 6.65
N THR A 73 6.28 1.13 6.29
CA THR A 73 6.70 0.85 4.92
C THR A 73 7.74 -0.26 4.90
N ASP A 74 7.73 -1.07 3.84
CA ASP A 74 8.69 -2.14 3.59
C ASP A 74 9.76 -1.74 2.56
N GLY A 75 9.62 -0.57 1.93
CA GLY A 75 10.58 -0.02 0.97
C GLY A 75 11.37 1.14 1.53
N GLU A 76 12.47 1.47 0.86
CA GLU A 76 13.19 2.70 1.16
C GLU A 76 12.31 3.93 0.86
N ASP A 77 12.35 4.91 1.75
CA ASP A 77 11.83 6.23 1.44
C ASP A 77 12.61 6.78 0.22
N ALA A 78 11.88 7.14 -0.83
CA ALA A 78 12.47 7.70 -2.04
C ALA A 78 13.31 8.96 -1.77
N THR A 79 13.06 9.67 -0.66
CA THR A 79 13.86 10.80 -0.20
C THR A 79 15.17 10.39 0.49
N PHE A 80 15.26 9.15 0.97
CA PHE A 80 16.45 8.51 1.54
C PHE A 80 17.18 7.62 0.55
N LYS A 81 16.93 7.77 -0.77
CA LYS A 81 17.86 7.31 -1.81
C LYS A 81 19.16 8.10 -1.64
N LYS A 82 19.97 7.71 -0.65
CA LYS A 82 21.39 8.00 -0.59
C LYS A 82 21.99 7.32 -1.81
N ASP A 83 21.98 8.04 -2.92
CA ASP A 83 23.16 8.12 -3.76
C ASP A 83 23.72 6.77 -4.24
N ALA A 84 22.84 5.80 -4.54
CA ALA A 84 23.24 4.55 -5.19
C ALA A 84 23.83 4.80 -6.61
N TYR A 85 23.71 6.02 -7.12
CA TYR A 85 24.31 6.48 -8.38
C TYR A 85 25.38 7.58 -8.19
N LEU A 86 26.08 7.65 -7.05
CA LEU A 86 27.31 8.43 -6.98
C LEU A 86 28.47 7.65 -7.61
N VAL A 87 28.59 7.88 -8.92
CA VAL A 87 29.59 7.42 -9.90
C VAL A 87 31.04 7.87 -9.57
N ASP A 88 31.39 8.18 -8.31
CA ASP A 88 32.73 8.69 -7.97
C ASP A 88 33.27 8.33 -6.56
N ARG A 89 32.82 7.21 -5.96
CA ARG A 89 33.39 6.69 -4.70
C ARG A 89 33.71 5.20 -4.77
N ASP A 90 34.68 4.79 -3.95
CA ASP A 90 35.17 3.41 -3.78
C ASP A 90 34.03 2.38 -3.96
N TYR A 91 34.08 1.67 -5.09
CA TYR A 91 33.07 0.69 -5.51
C TYR A 91 32.75 -0.33 -4.42
N ARG A 92 33.65 -0.56 -3.47
CA ARG A 92 33.48 -1.49 -2.35
C ARG A 92 32.42 -1.02 -1.37
N ILE A 93 32.40 0.29 -1.08
CA ILE A 93 31.41 0.90 -0.18
C ILE A 93 30.04 0.84 -0.85
N SER A 94 29.98 1.14 -2.15
CA SER A 94 28.75 1.08 -2.93
C SER A 94 28.20 -0.34 -3.05
N LEU A 95 29.06 -1.33 -3.36
CA LEU A 95 28.68 -2.73 -3.45
C LEU A 95 28.17 -3.25 -2.10
N ARG A 96 28.87 -2.94 -1.00
CA ARG A 96 28.44 -3.32 0.34
C ARG A 96 27.09 -2.70 0.69
N ALA A 97 26.89 -1.41 0.41
CA ALA A 97 25.63 -0.73 0.66
C ALA A 97 24.45 -1.35 -0.13
N VAL A 98 24.67 -1.72 -1.39
CA VAL A 98 23.66 -2.39 -2.22
C VAL A 98 23.34 -3.79 -1.68
N MET A 99 24.35 -4.56 -1.27
CA MET A 99 24.14 -5.91 -0.74
C MET A 99 23.48 -5.94 0.64
N LEU A 100 23.68 -4.91 1.46
CA LEU A 100 23.06 -4.78 2.78
C LEU A 100 21.70 -4.06 2.73
N ARG A 101 21.23 -3.69 1.54
CA ARG A 101 19.94 -3.03 1.38
C ARG A 101 18.81 -3.96 1.82
N PRO A 102 17.86 -3.48 2.64
CA PRO A 102 16.69 -4.27 2.99
C PRO A 102 15.85 -4.57 1.74
N HIS A 103 15.32 -5.79 1.68
CA HIS A 103 14.38 -6.23 0.64
C HIS A 103 12.96 -5.81 1.04
N THR A 104 12.16 -5.41 0.05
CA THR A 104 10.70 -5.24 0.21
C THR A 104 10.01 -6.59 0.38
N TRP A 105 8.74 -6.59 0.77
CA TRP A 105 7.96 -7.83 0.83
C TRP A 105 7.75 -8.46 -0.56
N SER A 106 7.63 -7.63 -1.60
CA SER A 106 7.59 -8.08 -2.99
C SER A 106 8.92 -8.63 -3.45
N ASP A 107 10.06 -8.04 -3.07
CA ASP A 107 11.37 -8.60 -3.41
C ASP A 107 11.52 -10.01 -2.82
N ALA A 108 11.07 -10.22 -1.59
CA ALA A 108 11.07 -11.55 -0.98
C ALA A 108 10.15 -12.54 -1.71
N SER A 109 9.03 -12.06 -2.27
CA SER A 109 8.04 -12.89 -2.96
C SER A 109 8.44 -13.22 -4.41
N ASP A 110 9.01 -12.25 -5.12
CA ASP A 110 9.34 -12.35 -6.55
C ASP A 110 10.69 -13.03 -6.79
N LEU A 111 11.64 -12.87 -5.86
CA LEU A 111 12.99 -13.41 -6.00
C LEU A 111 13.11 -14.88 -5.55
N TYR A 112 12.16 -15.38 -4.76
CA TYR A 112 12.25 -16.69 -4.12
C TYR A 112 10.94 -17.47 -4.25
N PRO A 113 10.90 -18.58 -5.02
CA PRO A 113 9.71 -19.42 -5.19
C PRO A 113 9.17 -20.00 -3.87
N ASP A 114 10.07 -20.29 -2.94
CA ASP A 114 9.80 -20.71 -1.56
C ASP A 114 10.62 -19.80 -0.64
N PRO A 115 10.10 -18.63 -0.23
CA PRO A 115 10.88 -17.72 0.58
C PRO A 115 11.06 -18.28 2.00
N ASP A 116 12.32 -18.43 2.43
CA ASP A 116 12.68 -18.72 3.84
C ASP A 116 12.38 -17.51 4.78
N PHE A 117 11.72 -16.48 4.26
CA PHE A 117 11.35 -15.27 4.98
C PHE A 117 9.87 -14.99 4.80
N GLU A 118 9.14 -14.98 5.91
CA GLU A 118 7.76 -14.51 5.94
C GLU A 118 7.74 -13.01 6.31
N PRO A 119 7.17 -12.13 5.47
CA PRO A 119 6.99 -10.72 5.80
C PRO A 119 6.28 -10.51 7.14
N PRO A 120 6.72 -9.55 7.99
CA PRO A 120 6.15 -9.31 9.32
C PRO A 120 4.84 -8.50 9.24
N ILE A 121 3.86 -9.01 8.50
CA ILE A 121 2.57 -8.37 8.26
C ILE A 121 1.74 -8.22 9.54
N GLU A 122 1.99 -9.03 10.57
CA GLU A 122 1.33 -8.92 11.86
C GLU A 122 1.60 -7.57 12.55
N PHE A 123 2.71 -6.89 12.20
CA PHE A 123 3.00 -5.56 12.74
C PHE A 123 1.97 -4.51 12.32
N LEU A 124 1.26 -4.73 11.21
CA LEU A 124 0.22 -3.81 10.73
C LEU A 124 -0.95 -3.68 11.72
N HIS A 125 -1.26 -4.74 12.48
CA HIS A 125 -2.28 -4.71 13.53
C HIS A 125 -1.71 -4.67 14.95
N ARG A 126 -0.55 -5.28 15.21
CA ARG A 126 0.05 -5.32 16.55
C ARG A 126 0.63 -3.98 16.99
N LEU A 127 1.26 -3.23 16.09
CA LEU A 127 1.98 -2.01 16.46
C LEU A 127 1.04 -0.89 16.95
N PRO A 128 -0.10 -0.58 16.29
CA PRO A 128 -1.08 0.36 16.83
C PRO A 128 -1.58 -0.03 18.22
N VAL A 129 -1.82 -1.32 18.46
CA VAL A 129 -2.29 -1.84 19.75
C VAL A 129 -1.25 -1.63 20.84
N GLU A 130 0.01 -1.97 20.60
CA GLU A 130 1.07 -1.80 21.59
C GLU A 130 1.36 -0.31 21.88
N ILE A 131 1.32 0.56 20.88
CA ILE A 131 1.42 2.02 21.05
C ILE A 131 0.31 2.51 21.99
N HIS A 132 -0.93 2.06 21.76
CA HIS A 132 -2.06 2.40 22.60
C HIS A 132 -1.91 1.89 24.04
N ARG A 133 -1.46 0.63 24.21
CA ARG A 133 -1.17 0.05 25.54
C ARG A 133 -0.09 0.80 26.29
N ALA A 134 0.90 1.34 25.59
CA ALA A 134 1.95 2.18 26.17
C ALA A 134 1.46 3.60 26.56
N GLY A 135 0.20 3.95 26.26
CA GLY A 135 -0.42 5.23 26.61
C GLY A 135 -0.25 6.33 25.55
N ALA A 136 0.25 6.00 24.36
CA ALA A 136 0.28 6.91 23.23
C ALA A 136 -0.99 6.79 22.38
N THR A 137 -1.34 7.85 21.64
CA THR A 137 -2.53 7.87 20.78
C THR A 137 -2.13 8.23 19.36
N LEU A 138 -2.70 7.53 18.39
CA LEU A 138 -2.49 7.82 16.97
C LEU A 138 -3.60 8.73 16.44
N ARG A 139 -3.20 9.76 15.67
CA ARG A 139 -4.08 10.60 14.85
C ARG A 139 -3.93 10.31 13.37
N GLU A 140 -2.74 9.92 12.94
CA GLU A 140 -2.44 9.58 11.55
C GLU A 140 -1.78 8.21 11.46
N MET A 141 -2.26 7.39 10.52
CA MET A 141 -1.67 6.10 10.20
C MET A 141 -1.51 5.98 8.70
N LYS A 142 -0.31 5.60 8.27
CA LYS A 142 0.04 5.41 6.88
C LYS A 142 0.67 4.03 6.67
N LEU A 143 0.09 3.25 5.77
CA LEU A 143 0.56 1.93 5.36
C LEU A 143 1.02 2.00 3.91
N ARG A 144 2.29 1.68 3.67
CA ARG A 144 2.94 1.69 2.35
C ARG A 144 3.79 0.45 2.18
N CYS A 145 3.11 -0.69 2.09
CA CYS A 145 3.76 -1.98 1.98
C CYS A 145 3.42 -2.63 0.63
N SER A 146 4.41 -3.27 0.01
CA SER A 146 4.18 -4.13 -1.16
C SER A 146 3.42 -5.40 -0.78
N ALA A 147 2.94 -6.17 -1.78
CA ALA A 147 2.19 -7.39 -1.53
C ALA A 147 3.09 -8.47 -0.89
N PRO A 148 2.68 -9.08 0.24
CA PRO A 148 3.41 -10.19 0.84
C PRO A 148 3.15 -11.51 0.09
N CYS A 149 4.05 -12.48 0.25
CA CYS A 149 3.88 -13.85 -0.26
C CYS A 149 2.77 -14.63 0.47
N SER A 150 2.38 -14.19 1.68
CA SER A 150 1.37 -14.80 2.54
C SER A 150 0.63 -13.74 3.34
N TYR A 151 -0.68 -13.93 3.52
CA TYR A 151 -1.53 -13.08 4.37
C TYR A 151 -1.91 -13.73 5.70
N ALA A 152 -1.41 -14.94 6.01
CA ALA A 152 -1.84 -15.72 7.17
C ALA A 152 -1.70 -14.97 8.51
N ASN A 153 -0.60 -14.23 8.69
CA ASN A 153 -0.31 -13.47 9.91
C ASN A 153 -1.12 -12.16 10.06
N LEU A 154 -1.97 -11.81 9.09
CA LEU A 154 -3.00 -10.78 9.25
C LEU A 154 -4.23 -11.29 9.99
N SER A 155 -4.39 -12.60 10.13
CA SER A 155 -5.49 -13.18 10.90
C SER A 155 -5.49 -12.65 12.33
N MET A 156 -6.65 -12.18 12.78
CA MET A 156 -6.86 -11.65 14.13
C MET A 156 -7.96 -12.45 14.82
N SER A 157 -7.71 -12.85 16.06
CA SER A 157 -8.78 -13.28 16.94
C SER A 157 -9.77 -12.12 17.22
N PRO A 158 -11.03 -12.41 17.63
CA PRO A 158 -11.99 -11.35 17.96
C PRO A 158 -11.49 -10.36 19.02
N SER A 159 -10.66 -10.81 19.97
CA SER A 159 -10.06 -9.94 20.99
C SER A 159 -8.95 -9.05 20.43
N GLU A 160 -8.15 -9.56 19.49
CA GLU A 160 -7.12 -8.75 18.79
C GLU A 160 -7.78 -7.69 17.91
N ARG A 161 -8.81 -8.08 17.15
CA ARG A 161 -9.62 -7.15 16.37
C ARG A 161 -10.20 -6.03 17.25
N GLY A 162 -10.83 -6.39 18.38
CA GLY A 162 -11.39 -5.40 19.31
C GLY A 162 -10.32 -4.46 19.89
N SER A 163 -9.12 -4.98 20.17
CA SER A 163 -7.99 -4.18 20.63
C SER A 163 -7.49 -3.20 19.57
N LEU A 164 -7.44 -3.63 18.30
CA LEU A 164 -7.07 -2.77 17.18
C LEU A 164 -8.07 -1.63 17.01
N VAL A 165 -9.36 -1.94 16.98
CA VAL A 165 -10.43 -0.92 16.85
C VAL A 165 -10.37 0.08 18.01
N GLU A 166 -10.15 -0.37 19.24
CA GLU A 166 -9.93 0.49 20.41
C GLU A 166 -8.73 1.42 20.21
N SER A 167 -7.59 0.87 19.78
CA SER A 167 -6.35 1.62 19.60
C SER A 167 -6.45 2.75 18.56
N LEU A 168 -7.38 2.62 17.62
CA LEU A 168 -7.59 3.55 16.51
C LEU A 168 -8.76 4.52 16.72
N ARG A 169 -9.37 4.56 17.92
CA ARG A 169 -10.53 5.44 18.19
C ARG A 169 -10.28 6.93 17.95
N THR A 170 -9.03 7.38 18.13
CA THR A 170 -8.61 8.77 17.91
C THR A 170 -8.09 9.04 16.50
N LEU A 171 -8.07 8.03 15.63
CA LEU A 171 -7.52 8.13 14.28
C LEU A 171 -8.36 9.08 13.43
N GLN A 172 -7.70 10.06 12.82
CA GLN A 172 -8.31 11.07 11.95
C GLN A 172 -7.90 10.90 10.49
N THR A 173 -6.69 10.38 10.24
CA THR A 173 -6.16 10.18 8.89
C THR A 173 -5.68 8.75 8.72
N LEU A 174 -6.19 8.07 7.70
CA LEU A 174 -5.77 6.73 7.31
C LEU A 174 -5.38 6.75 5.83
N ASN A 175 -4.13 6.40 5.56
CA ASN A 175 -3.60 6.30 4.21
C ASN A 175 -3.11 4.88 3.98
N ILE A 176 -3.72 4.20 3.02
CA ILE A 176 -3.32 2.85 2.62
C ILE A 176 -2.91 2.92 1.15
N GLU A 177 -1.61 2.79 0.90
CA GLU A 177 -1.03 2.91 -0.43
C GLU A 177 -0.25 1.65 -0.77
N ALA A 178 -0.43 1.14 -1.99
CA ALA A 178 0.54 0.21 -2.55
C ALA A 178 1.91 0.90 -2.73
N ALA A 179 3.00 0.14 -2.61
CA ALA A 179 4.35 0.64 -2.84
C ALA A 179 4.48 1.19 -4.28
N LYS A 180 4.89 2.46 -4.41
CA LYS A 180 4.89 3.24 -5.67
C LYS A 180 5.67 2.60 -6.83
N GLU A 181 6.66 1.76 -6.55
CA GLU A 181 7.64 1.33 -7.54
C GLU A 181 7.18 0.11 -8.35
N ALA A 182 6.09 -0.57 -7.98
CA ALA A 182 5.83 -1.89 -8.51
C ALA A 182 4.51 -2.05 -9.30
N MET A 183 3.57 -1.10 -9.31
CA MET A 183 2.19 -1.37 -9.80
C MET A 183 1.59 -2.64 -9.16
N THR A 184 2.19 -3.13 -8.07
CA THR A 184 1.78 -4.32 -7.34
C THR A 184 0.95 -3.87 -6.16
N GLY A 185 -0.34 -3.71 -6.40
CA GLY A 185 -1.30 -3.71 -5.31
C GLY A 185 -1.23 -5.03 -4.55
N TRP A 186 -1.90 -5.12 -3.40
CA TRP A 186 -2.11 -6.43 -2.76
C TRP A 186 -2.92 -7.30 -3.73
N PHE A 187 -2.29 -8.36 -4.25
CA PHE A 187 -2.90 -9.32 -5.16
C PHE A 187 -3.29 -10.58 -4.39
N PHE A 188 -4.43 -11.16 -4.77
CA PHE A 188 -5.08 -12.26 -4.05
C PHE A 188 -5.24 -13.50 -4.93
N ASP A 189 -4.69 -13.48 -6.15
CA ASP A 189 -4.97 -14.45 -7.21
C ASP A 189 -4.46 -15.88 -6.89
N HIS A 190 -3.71 -16.04 -5.80
CA HIS A 190 -3.05 -17.30 -5.42
C HIS A 190 -3.41 -17.82 -4.02
N GLN A 191 -4.28 -17.14 -3.26
CA GLN A 191 -4.71 -17.59 -1.92
C GLN A 191 -6.21 -17.40 -1.73
N GLU A 192 -6.97 -18.50 -1.61
CA GLU A 192 -8.45 -18.48 -1.51
C GLU A 192 -8.94 -17.63 -0.32
N ASP A 193 -8.26 -17.72 0.83
CA ASP A 193 -8.67 -17.03 2.07
C ASP A 193 -8.06 -15.62 2.23
N ALA A 194 -7.11 -15.22 1.37
CA ALA A 194 -6.40 -13.95 1.54
C ALA A 194 -7.32 -12.72 1.43
N MET A 195 -8.36 -12.82 0.59
CA MET A 195 -9.38 -11.78 0.46
C MET A 195 -10.12 -11.56 1.78
N ASP A 196 -10.49 -12.63 2.48
CA ASP A 196 -11.26 -12.54 3.72
C ASP A 196 -10.41 -12.00 4.86
N LEU A 197 -9.15 -12.44 4.96
CA LEU A 197 -8.18 -11.95 5.95
C LEU A 197 -7.91 -10.44 5.78
N VAL A 198 -7.68 -10.00 4.54
CA VAL A 198 -7.43 -8.59 4.25
C VAL A 198 -8.70 -7.76 4.42
N SER A 199 -9.87 -8.30 4.06
CA SER A 199 -11.14 -7.60 4.26
C SER A 199 -11.46 -7.44 5.75
N ASP A 200 -11.22 -8.46 6.58
CA ASP A 200 -11.36 -8.35 8.03
C ASP A 200 -10.41 -7.28 8.58
N PHE A 201 -9.12 -7.33 8.22
CA PHE A 201 -8.14 -6.32 8.63
C PHE A 201 -8.54 -4.91 8.23
N LEU A 202 -8.86 -4.66 6.95
CA LEU A 202 -9.24 -3.35 6.46
C LEU A 202 -10.54 -2.86 7.11
N SER A 203 -11.52 -3.74 7.34
CA SER A 203 -12.75 -3.36 8.03
C SER A 203 -12.48 -2.89 9.47
N ALA A 204 -11.51 -3.49 10.17
CA ALA A 204 -11.11 -3.06 11.51
C ALA A 204 -10.51 -1.64 11.49
N LEU A 205 -9.71 -1.32 10.46
CA LEU A 205 -9.13 0.02 10.30
C LEU A 205 -10.18 1.10 9.97
N LEU A 206 -11.28 0.71 9.31
CA LEU A 206 -12.36 1.61 8.89
C LEU A 206 -13.50 1.72 9.91
N GLU A 207 -13.53 0.87 10.92
CA GLU A 207 -14.53 0.85 11.98
C GLU A 207 -14.56 2.14 12.84
N PRO A 208 -13.41 2.78 13.17
CA PRO A 208 -13.40 4.04 13.92
C PRO A 208 -14.21 5.15 13.25
N SER A 209 -15.16 5.70 14.01
CA SER A 209 -16.08 6.74 13.51
C SER A 209 -15.44 8.12 13.34
N GLY A 210 -14.28 8.35 13.98
CA GLY A 210 -13.57 9.65 14.00
C GLY A 210 -12.77 9.98 12.74
N LEU A 211 -12.73 9.08 11.77
CA LEU A 211 -11.93 9.23 10.56
C LEU A 211 -12.40 10.42 9.71
N GLU A 212 -11.47 11.33 9.40
CA GLU A 212 -11.70 12.56 8.62
C GLU A 212 -11.08 12.47 7.22
N ASN A 213 -9.94 11.81 7.06
CA ASN A 213 -9.26 11.66 5.78
C ASN A 213 -8.98 10.18 5.51
N LEU A 214 -9.47 9.67 4.40
CA LEU A 214 -9.27 8.29 3.96
C LEU A 214 -8.66 8.29 2.57
N THR A 215 -7.46 7.71 2.44
CA THR A 215 -6.84 7.39 1.15
C THR A 215 -6.70 5.89 1.02
N ILE A 216 -7.22 5.33 -0.07
CA ILE A 216 -7.04 3.92 -0.44
C ILE A 216 -6.52 3.90 -1.87
N ASN A 217 -5.27 3.49 -2.03
CA ASN A 217 -4.60 3.40 -3.32
C ASN A 217 -4.15 1.96 -3.61
N SER A 218 -4.63 1.43 -4.73
CA SER A 218 -4.20 0.17 -5.34
C SER A 218 -4.43 -1.08 -4.50
N PHE A 219 -5.66 -1.55 -4.60
CA PHE A 219 -6.04 -2.90 -4.20
C PHE A 219 -6.70 -3.58 -5.39
N ASN A 220 -6.22 -4.76 -5.80
CA ASN A 220 -7.04 -5.64 -6.66
C ASN A 220 -8.10 -6.36 -5.81
N LEU A 221 -8.75 -5.64 -4.90
CA LEU A 221 -9.92 -6.14 -4.19
C LEU A 221 -11.02 -6.26 -5.25
N ARG A 222 -11.62 -7.46 -5.39
CA ARG A 222 -12.72 -7.71 -6.34
C ARG A 222 -13.79 -6.63 -6.27
N SER A 223 -14.03 -6.05 -5.08
CA SER A 223 -14.78 -4.81 -4.92
C SER A 223 -14.57 -4.17 -3.54
N LEU A 224 -14.34 -2.85 -3.47
CA LEU A 224 -14.29 -2.10 -2.19
C LEU A 224 -15.66 -1.93 -1.52
N ASN A 225 -16.73 -2.35 -2.18
CA ASN A 225 -18.10 -2.01 -1.77
C ASN A 225 -18.48 -2.56 -0.40
N GLU A 226 -18.01 -3.77 -0.06
CA GLU A 226 -18.34 -4.42 1.22
C GLU A 226 -17.65 -3.73 2.39
N LEU A 227 -16.38 -3.33 2.20
CA LEU A 227 -15.62 -2.54 3.17
C LEU A 227 -16.31 -1.19 3.45
N LEU A 228 -16.66 -0.45 2.38
CA LEU A 228 -17.34 0.83 2.53
C LEU A 228 -18.76 0.67 3.11
N ALA A 229 -19.46 -0.42 2.80
CA ALA A 229 -20.79 -0.67 3.34
C ALA A 229 -20.78 -0.91 4.86
N GLY A 230 -19.73 -1.53 5.40
CA GLY A 230 -19.54 -1.73 6.84
C GLY A 230 -18.98 -0.50 7.56
N ALA A 231 -18.35 0.43 6.85
CA ALA A 231 -17.72 1.60 7.44
C ALA A 231 -18.74 2.65 7.93
N HIS A 232 -18.41 3.30 9.06
CA HIS A 232 -19.26 4.28 9.75
C HIS A 232 -18.58 5.65 9.92
N ASN A 233 -17.77 6.07 8.95
CA ASN A 233 -16.98 7.31 9.00
C ASN A 233 -17.86 8.56 8.75
N LYS A 234 -18.70 8.91 9.72
CA LYS A 234 -19.63 10.05 9.64
C LYS A 234 -18.91 11.40 9.54
N CYS A 235 -17.69 11.47 10.04
CA CYS A 235 -16.85 12.68 10.11
C CYS A 235 -15.95 12.86 8.88
N LEU A 236 -16.10 12.04 7.84
CA LEU A 236 -15.23 12.06 6.67
C LEU A 236 -15.31 13.43 5.95
N LYS A 237 -14.15 14.04 5.76
CA LYS A 237 -13.95 15.31 5.04
C LYS A 237 -13.28 15.08 3.70
N ARG A 238 -12.43 14.05 3.59
CA ARG A 238 -11.70 13.71 2.37
C ARG A 238 -11.70 12.21 2.13
N LEU A 239 -12.09 11.83 0.91
CA LEU A 239 -12.02 10.47 0.40
C LEU A 239 -11.19 10.47 -0.88
N TYR A 240 -10.12 9.70 -0.93
CA TYR A 240 -9.32 9.52 -2.13
C TYR A 240 -9.18 8.04 -2.45
N LEU A 241 -9.76 7.64 -3.57
CA LEU A 241 -9.72 6.27 -4.07
C LEU A 241 -8.92 6.23 -5.36
N VAL A 242 -7.91 5.38 -5.41
CA VAL A 242 -7.08 5.17 -6.61
C VAL A 242 -7.15 3.70 -7.04
N GLY A 243 -7.51 3.44 -8.29
CA GLY A 243 -7.55 2.09 -8.86
C GLY A 243 -8.72 1.24 -8.34
N ALA A 244 -9.74 1.85 -7.74
CA ALA A 244 -10.83 1.12 -7.10
C ALA A 244 -11.84 0.55 -8.11
N ARG A 245 -12.34 -0.66 -7.83
CA ARG A 245 -13.51 -1.24 -8.50
C ARG A 245 -14.75 -1.13 -7.62
N LEU A 246 -15.76 -0.40 -8.09
CA LEU A 246 -16.98 -0.08 -7.34
C LEU A 246 -18.21 -0.58 -8.09
N LYS A 247 -19.20 -1.11 -7.37
CA LYS A 247 -20.50 -1.46 -7.96
C LYS A 247 -21.33 -0.17 -8.05
N ALA A 248 -22.10 -0.04 -9.12
CA ALA A 248 -22.93 1.14 -9.34
C ALA A 248 -23.79 1.50 -8.10
N GLY A 249 -23.81 2.78 -7.73
CA GLY A 249 -24.55 3.38 -6.61
C GLY A 249 -24.07 3.03 -5.20
N LYS A 250 -23.02 2.22 -5.05
CA LYS A 250 -22.50 1.87 -3.71
C LYS A 250 -21.69 2.98 -3.08
N LEU A 251 -20.95 3.73 -3.88
CA LEU A 251 -20.23 4.90 -3.38
C LEU A 251 -21.20 5.98 -2.90
N GLY A 252 -22.26 6.25 -3.67
CA GLY A 252 -23.30 7.19 -3.27
C GLY A 252 -23.97 6.77 -1.96
N GLN A 253 -24.37 5.50 -1.82
CA GLN A 253 -24.90 4.95 -0.56
C GLN A 253 -23.96 5.16 0.64
N TYR A 254 -22.66 4.97 0.47
CA TYR A 254 -21.68 5.25 1.52
C TYR A 254 -21.64 6.75 1.89
N LEU A 255 -21.52 7.63 0.88
CA LEU A 255 -21.40 9.07 1.06
C LEU A 255 -22.66 9.72 1.67
N THR A 256 -23.85 9.15 1.49
CA THR A 256 -25.08 9.64 2.14
C THR A 256 -25.02 9.62 3.67
N ARG A 257 -24.15 8.78 4.25
CA ARG A 257 -23.97 8.64 5.70
C ARG A 257 -23.06 9.71 6.30
N VAL A 258 -22.31 10.42 5.46
CA VAL A 258 -21.38 11.47 5.88
C VAL A 258 -22.15 12.73 6.31
N GLN A 259 -21.82 13.26 7.49
CA GLN A 259 -22.61 14.32 8.14
C GLN A 259 -22.16 15.74 7.78
N GLY A 260 -21.10 15.91 7.00
CA GLY A 260 -20.57 17.21 6.58
C GLY A 260 -20.10 17.24 5.12
N PRO A 261 -19.52 18.37 4.68
CA PRO A 261 -18.88 18.48 3.37
C PRO A 261 -17.74 17.46 3.25
N CYS A 262 -17.71 16.74 2.13
CA CYS A 262 -16.68 15.76 1.82
C CYS A 262 -16.14 15.99 0.42
N ASP A 263 -14.82 16.20 0.30
CA ASP A 263 -14.13 16.19 -0.98
C ASP A 263 -13.81 14.74 -1.36
N VAL A 264 -14.19 14.36 -2.57
CA VAL A 264 -14.05 13.00 -3.08
C VAL A 264 -13.20 13.05 -4.34
N VAL A 265 -12.09 12.31 -4.35
CA VAL A 265 -11.23 12.15 -5.52
C VAL A 265 -11.26 10.69 -5.94
N LEU A 266 -11.63 10.45 -7.19
CA LEU A 266 -11.72 9.13 -7.79
C LEU A 266 -10.73 9.07 -8.94
N GLU A 267 -9.60 8.41 -8.74
CA GLU A 267 -8.57 8.26 -9.75
C GLU A 267 -8.52 6.81 -10.22
N HIS A 268 -8.47 6.58 -11.54
CA HIS A 268 -8.37 5.23 -12.08
C HIS A 268 -9.50 4.28 -11.61
N VAL A 269 -10.69 4.82 -11.31
CA VAL A 269 -11.82 4.04 -10.77
C VAL A 269 -12.62 3.39 -11.89
N GLU A 270 -13.05 2.15 -11.66
CA GLU A 270 -13.92 1.36 -12.55
C GLU A 270 -15.30 1.14 -11.90
N ILE A 271 -16.38 1.39 -12.65
CA ILE A 271 -17.75 1.08 -12.22
C ILE A 271 -18.19 -0.25 -12.82
N LEU A 272 -18.41 -1.23 -11.95
CA LEU A 272 -18.85 -2.58 -12.28
C LEU A 272 -20.38 -2.65 -12.40
N GLY A 273 -20.86 -3.22 -13.49
CA GLY A 273 -22.29 -3.49 -13.70
C GLY A 273 -23.15 -2.25 -13.93
N GLY A 274 -22.53 -1.14 -14.37
CA GLY A 274 -23.21 0.11 -14.65
C GLY A 274 -22.38 1.01 -15.57
N ARG A 275 -22.81 2.26 -15.73
CA ARG A 275 -22.10 3.29 -16.50
C ARG A 275 -21.78 4.48 -15.62
N TRP A 276 -20.66 5.13 -15.87
CA TRP A 276 -20.28 6.41 -15.29
C TRP A 276 -21.31 7.50 -15.52
N ALA A 277 -22.09 7.45 -16.60
CA ALA A 277 -23.18 8.41 -16.81
C ALA A 277 -24.20 8.35 -15.65
N ASP A 278 -24.57 7.15 -15.23
CA ASP A 278 -25.53 6.92 -14.17
C ASP A 278 -24.91 7.23 -12.79
N GLU A 279 -23.67 6.78 -12.55
CA GLU A 279 -22.94 7.07 -11.30
C GLU A 279 -22.69 8.58 -11.12
N ALA A 280 -22.36 9.31 -12.18
CA ALA A 280 -22.11 10.75 -12.12
C ALA A 280 -23.39 11.54 -11.76
N ASP A 281 -24.56 11.10 -12.22
CA ASP A 281 -25.83 11.71 -11.86
C ASP A 281 -26.12 11.51 -10.37
N GLU A 282 -25.86 10.30 -9.85
CA GLU A 282 -26.00 9.99 -8.42
C GLU A 282 -25.04 10.82 -7.55
N LEU A 283 -23.75 10.83 -7.88
CA LEU A 283 -22.73 11.57 -7.14
C LEU A 283 -22.99 13.08 -7.17
N ARG A 284 -23.41 13.64 -8.32
CA ARG A 284 -23.80 15.04 -8.42
C ARG A 284 -25.01 15.37 -7.54
N GLY A 285 -25.93 14.43 -7.38
CA GLY A 285 -27.11 14.54 -6.52
C GLY A 285 -26.76 14.73 -5.03
N LEU A 286 -25.56 14.34 -4.61
CA LEU A 286 -25.09 14.51 -3.24
C LEU A 286 -24.65 15.95 -2.99
N SER A 287 -25.48 16.73 -2.32
CA SER A 287 -25.21 18.14 -2.02
C SER A 287 -23.96 18.36 -1.15
N ARG A 288 -23.61 17.38 -0.33
CA ARG A 288 -22.47 17.43 0.61
C ARG A 288 -21.16 16.89 0.03
N ALA A 289 -21.20 16.20 -1.10
CA ALA A 289 -20.00 15.66 -1.73
C ALA A 289 -19.55 16.58 -2.88
N SER A 290 -18.25 16.85 -2.94
CA SER A 290 -17.58 17.50 -4.07
C SER A 290 -16.69 16.47 -4.74
N THR A 291 -17.12 15.95 -5.88
CA THR A 291 -16.43 14.84 -6.56
C THR A 291 -15.56 15.34 -7.70
N THR A 292 -14.31 14.88 -7.72
CA THR A 292 -13.37 15.00 -8.83
C THR A 292 -13.00 13.60 -9.32
N VAL A 293 -12.97 13.42 -10.64
CA VAL A 293 -12.66 12.16 -11.30
C VAL A 293 -11.44 12.35 -12.20
N VAL A 294 -10.49 11.42 -12.12
CA VAL A 294 -9.25 11.41 -12.91
C VAL A 294 -9.12 10.05 -13.58
N GLN A 295 -8.99 10.05 -14.91
CA GLN A 295 -8.80 8.85 -15.75
C GLN A 295 -9.75 7.67 -15.40
N PRO A 296 -11.08 7.88 -15.44
CA PRO A 296 -12.05 6.83 -15.14
C PRO A 296 -12.02 5.69 -16.18
N PHE A 297 -12.31 4.47 -15.71
CA PHE A 297 -12.41 3.25 -16.52
C PHE A 297 -13.85 2.72 -16.57
N GLY A 298 -14.20 2.04 -17.65
CA GLY A 298 -15.54 1.50 -17.89
C GLY A 298 -15.71 1.06 -19.34
N ASP A 299 -16.69 0.19 -19.58
CA ASP A 299 -16.95 -0.38 -20.89
C ASP A 299 -17.37 0.67 -21.92
N GLU A 300 -18.03 1.74 -21.48
CA GLU A 300 -18.43 2.87 -22.29
C GLU A 300 -17.25 3.69 -22.82
N PHE A 301 -16.03 3.56 -22.24
CA PHE A 301 -14.82 4.22 -22.73
C PHE A 301 -14.05 3.40 -23.77
N ARG A 302 -14.54 2.20 -24.14
CA ARG A 302 -13.92 1.34 -25.16
C ARG A 302 -13.93 2.05 -26.53
N ARG A 303 -12.76 2.48 -27.01
CA ARG A 303 -12.58 3.08 -28.35
C ARG A 303 -11.74 2.20 -29.27
N GLY A 304 -12.15 0.95 -29.54
CA GLY A 304 -11.54 0.09 -30.59
C GLY A 304 -10.01 -0.12 -30.54
N ARG A 305 -9.34 0.35 -29.50
CA ARG A 305 -7.92 0.23 -29.19
C ARG A 305 -7.81 -0.24 -27.75
N SER A 306 -6.72 -0.92 -27.43
CA SER A 306 -6.43 -1.64 -26.18
C SER A 306 -6.43 -0.80 -24.89
N THR A 307 -6.89 0.45 -24.90
CA THR A 307 -6.90 1.33 -23.73
C THR A 307 -8.31 1.85 -23.47
N ASN A 308 -8.90 1.40 -22.36
CA ASN A 308 -10.24 1.78 -21.87
C ASN A 308 -10.22 3.13 -21.14
N VAL A 309 -9.64 4.17 -21.75
CA VAL A 309 -9.32 5.42 -21.03
C VAL A 309 -10.20 6.57 -21.53
N CYS A 310 -10.88 7.24 -20.59
CA CYS A 310 -11.57 8.50 -20.84
C CYS A 310 -10.59 9.58 -21.36
N SER A 311 -10.95 10.32 -22.42
CA SER A 311 -10.07 11.37 -22.92
C SER A 311 -10.02 12.56 -21.96
N ALA A 312 -8.92 13.32 -21.96
CA ALA A 312 -8.74 14.49 -21.08
C ALA A 312 -9.87 15.53 -21.21
N GLU A 313 -10.42 15.70 -22.41
CA GLU A 313 -11.54 16.62 -22.64
C GLU A 313 -12.85 16.08 -22.04
N GLU A 314 -13.12 14.78 -22.17
CA GLU A 314 -14.30 14.14 -21.57
C GLU A 314 -14.21 14.15 -20.04
N GLU A 315 -13.02 13.92 -19.48
CA GLU A 315 -12.74 14.05 -18.05
C GLU A 315 -13.00 15.48 -17.57
N ARG A 316 -12.48 16.49 -18.27
CA ARG A 316 -12.72 17.90 -17.96
C ARG A 316 -14.22 18.23 -17.98
N MET A 317 -14.95 17.77 -18.99
CA MET A 317 -16.40 17.96 -19.08
C MET A 317 -17.14 17.25 -17.95
N LEU A 318 -16.73 16.03 -17.59
CA LEU A 318 -17.30 15.26 -16.49
C LEU A 318 -17.09 15.96 -15.15
N ASN A 319 -15.88 16.47 -14.89
CA ASN A 319 -15.59 17.23 -13.68
C ASN A 319 -16.39 18.53 -13.62
N ASN A 320 -16.52 19.27 -14.73
CA ASN A 320 -17.39 20.44 -14.79
C ASN A 320 -18.86 20.09 -14.49
N TYR A 321 -19.32 18.90 -14.91
CA TYR A 321 -20.64 18.40 -14.57
C TYR A 321 -20.75 18.07 -13.07
N LEU A 322 -19.84 17.27 -12.51
CA LEU A 322 -19.86 16.89 -11.09
C LEU A 322 -19.76 18.10 -10.15
N GLN A 323 -18.96 19.10 -10.53
CA GLN A 323 -18.78 20.36 -9.80
C GLN A 323 -19.90 21.38 -10.07
N ARG A 324 -20.94 21.00 -10.83
CA ARG A 324 -22.12 21.83 -11.14
C ARG A 324 -21.81 23.09 -11.96
N ALA A 325 -20.65 23.18 -12.60
CA ALA A 325 -20.30 24.23 -13.55
C ALA A 325 -21.03 24.08 -14.91
N ASN A 326 -21.43 22.86 -15.26
CA ASN A 326 -22.31 22.56 -16.40
C ASN A 326 -23.58 21.86 -15.90
N SER A 327 -24.74 22.02 -16.55
CA SER A 327 -26.00 21.34 -16.20
C SER A 327 -26.21 20.03 -16.95
N VAL A 328 -25.49 19.80 -18.05
CA VAL A 328 -25.69 18.64 -18.93
C VAL A 328 -24.63 17.58 -18.66
N ASN A 329 -25.05 16.33 -18.43
CA ASN A 329 -24.13 15.20 -18.28
C ASN A 329 -23.48 14.87 -19.64
N PRO A 330 -22.16 15.04 -19.80
CA PRO A 330 -21.49 14.86 -21.09
C PRO A 330 -21.48 13.39 -21.57
N LEU A 331 -21.65 12.44 -20.64
CA LEU A 331 -21.61 11.01 -20.95
C LEU A 331 -22.97 10.48 -21.46
N ARG A 332 -24.07 11.20 -21.26
CA ARG A 332 -25.42 10.82 -21.74
C ARG A 332 -25.58 10.99 -23.25
N ASN A 333 -24.84 11.92 -23.85
CA ASN A 333 -24.92 12.22 -25.28
C ASN A 333 -23.95 11.39 -26.14
N ARG A 334 -23.27 10.41 -25.55
CA ARG A 334 -22.58 9.38 -26.33
C ARG A 334 -23.66 8.51 -26.98
N ASN A 335 -23.88 8.72 -28.27
CA ASN A 335 -24.51 7.71 -29.11
C ASN A 335 -23.60 6.48 -29.08
N ILE A 336 -23.90 5.54 -28.18
CA ILE A 336 -23.32 4.20 -28.17
C ILE A 336 -24.08 3.35 -29.18
#